data_AF-A0AB94IYE1-F1
#
_entry.id   AF-A0AB94IYE1-F1
#
_cell.length_a   1.000
_cell.length_b   1.000
_cell.length_c   1.000
_cell.angle_alpha   90.00
_cell.angle_beta   90.00
_cell.angle_gamma   90.00
#
_symmetry.space_group_name_H-M   'P 1'
#
loop_
_entity.id
_entity.type
_entity.pdbx_description
1 polymer ?
#
loop_
_entity_poly.entity_id
_entity_poly.type
_entity_poly.pdbx_seq_one_letter_code
_entity_poly.pdbx_strand_id
1 'polypeptide(L)'
;MSGARRGFTLMEVLVAVAIVGMVVAGGFRLITMSLRSLSEIAAERALTAAAQRIWLRFRTERDMPDSGREEDVEWRTEIDSVPIEDLELPFRRVTVSMGKRSMVIYLPEASR
;
A
#
# COMPACT_ATOMS: atom_id res chain seq x y z
N MET A 1 30.61 -6.94 60.81
CA MET A 1 29.43 -6.81 59.93
C MET A 1 29.77 -7.45 58.61
N SER A 2 29.49 -8.75 58.47
CA SER A 2 29.86 -9.52 57.29
C SER A 2 28.70 -9.46 56.30
N GLY A 3 28.83 -8.64 55.25
CA GLY A 3 27.87 -8.55 54.17
C GLY A 3 27.72 -9.91 53.50
N ALA A 4 26.52 -10.48 53.55
CA ALA A 4 26.19 -11.70 52.86
C ALA A 4 26.33 -11.47 51.35
N ARG A 5 27.42 -11.96 50.74
CA ARG A 5 27.52 -12.09 49.29
C ARG A 5 26.54 -13.19 48.87
N ARG A 6 25.31 -12.80 48.52
CA ARG A 6 24.34 -13.67 47.84
C ARG A 6 24.90 -13.99 46.46
N GLY A 7 25.39 -15.21 46.27
CA GLY A 7 25.70 -15.74 44.94
C GLY A 7 24.41 -15.91 44.14
N PHE A 8 24.45 -15.57 42.85
CA PHE A 8 23.33 -15.71 41.93
C PHE A 8 23.03 -17.21 41.72
N THR A 9 21.77 -17.63 41.86
CA THR A 9 21.43 -19.06 41.73
C THR A 9 21.31 -19.45 40.25
N LEU A 10 21.62 -20.72 39.91
CA LEU A 10 21.46 -21.24 38.54
C LEU A 10 20.02 -21.04 38.02
N MET A 11 19.03 -21.25 38.89
CA MET A 11 17.62 -21.05 38.58
C MET A 11 17.30 -19.61 38.19
N GLU A 12 17.89 -18.64 38.88
CA GLU A 12 17.69 -17.22 38.57
C GLU A 12 18.24 -16.86 37.19
N VAL A 13 19.41 -17.41 36.82
CA VAL A 13 19.97 -17.23 35.47
C VAL A 13 19.07 -17.85 34.41
N LEU A 14 18.59 -19.09 34.65
CA LEU A 14 17.72 -19.79 33.71
C LEU A 14 16.41 -19.04 33.48
N VAL A 15 15.80 -18.52 34.55
CA VAL A 15 14.59 -17.70 34.46
C VAL A 15 14.86 -16.40 33.71
N ALA A 16 15.95 -15.71 34.02
CA ALA A 16 16.32 -14.48 33.31
C ALA A 16 16.51 -14.72 31.80
N VAL A 17 17.22 -15.78 31.42
CA VAL A 17 17.42 -16.16 30.02
C VAL A 17 16.10 -16.54 29.35
N ALA A 18 15.22 -17.26 30.05
CA ALA A 18 13.89 -17.62 29.52
C ALA A 18 13.04 -16.38 29.22
N ILE A 19 13.02 -15.40 30.15
CA ILE A 19 12.31 -14.13 29.96
C ILE A 19 12.91 -13.36 28.77
N VAL A 20 14.23 -13.24 28.70
CA VAL A 20 14.91 -12.57 27.59
C VAL A 20 14.57 -13.24 26.26
N GLY A 21 14.63 -14.57 26.19
CA GLY A 21 14.25 -15.32 24.99
C GLY A 21 12.81 -15.05 24.55
N MET A 22 11.88 -15.01 25.51
CA MET A 22 10.48 -14.71 25.23
C MET A 22 10.28 -13.26 24.73
N VAL A 23 10.97 -12.29 25.34
CA VAL A 23 10.92 -10.88 24.93
C VAL A 23 11.49 -10.70 23.52
N VAL A 24 12.63 -11.33 23.21
CA VAL A 24 13.24 -11.28 21.88
C VAL A 24 12.32 -11.91 20.83
N ALA A 25 11.75 -13.08 21.12
CA ALA A 25 10.81 -13.74 20.22
C ALA A 25 9.56 -12.88 19.95
N GLY A 26 8.99 -12.28 21.01
CA GLY A 26 7.87 -11.36 20.90
C GLY A 26 8.21 -10.10 20.08
N GLY A 27 9.35 -9.47 20.38
CA GLY A 27 9.83 -8.29 19.67
C GLY A 27 10.06 -8.55 18.17
N PHE A 28 10.68 -9.68 17.83
CA PHE A 28 10.91 -10.05 16.43
C PHE A 28 9.61 -10.24 15.65
N ARG A 29 8.58 -10.86 16.26
CA ARG A 29 7.26 -10.99 15.65
C ARG A 29 6.62 -9.63 15.37
N LEU A 30 6.72 -8.69 16.31
CA LEU A 30 6.18 -7.34 16.12
C LEU A 30 6.92 -6.56 15.03
N ILE A 31 8.25 -6.64 14.99
CA ILE A 31 9.07 -6.00 13.96
C ILE A 31 8.70 -6.53 12.58
N THR A 32 8.59 -7.85 12.43
CA THR A 32 8.24 -8.47 11.14
C THR A 32 6.82 -8.12 10.69
N MET A 33 5.86 -8.03 11.61
CA MET A 33 4.51 -7.52 11.31
C MET A 33 4.53 -6.06 10.86
N SER A 34 5.29 -5.21 11.54
CA SER A 34 5.45 -3.79 11.20
C SER A 34 6.07 -3.60 9.82
N LEU A 35 7.15 -4.33 9.51
CA LEU A 35 7.79 -4.29 8.19
C LEU A 35 6.85 -4.71 7.05
N ARG A 36 5.99 -5.71 7.28
CA ARG A 36 4.97 -6.12 6.31
C ARG A 36 3.90 -5.05 6.11
N SER A 37 3.41 -4.44 7.19
CA SER A 37 2.43 -3.35 7.10
C SER A 37 3.01 -2.14 6.37
N LEU A 38 4.27 -1.77 6.66
CA LEU A 38 4.97 -0.69 5.97
C LEU A 38 5.16 -0.99 4.48
N SER A 39 5.51 -2.22 4.10
CA SER A 39 5.66 -2.57 2.68
C SER A 39 4.32 -2.56 1.95
N GLU A 40 3.23 -2.96 2.59
CA GLU A 40 1.88 -2.86 2.04
C GLU A 40 1.46 -1.41 1.80
N ILE A 41 1.70 -0.53 2.79
CA ILE A 41 1.44 0.91 2.71
C ILE A 41 2.30 1.57 1.62
N ALA A 42 3.59 1.21 1.54
CA ALA A 42 4.49 1.73 0.53
C ALA A 42 4.01 1.37 -0.89
N ALA A 43 3.59 0.13 -1.08
CA ALA A 43 3.04 -0.32 -2.37
C ALA A 43 1.71 0.36 -2.71
N GLU A 44 0.85 0.66 -1.72
CA GLU A 44 -0.38 1.42 -1.93
C GLU A 44 -0.10 2.87 -2.31
N ARG A 45 0.81 3.54 -1.59
CA ARG A 45 1.24 4.90 -1.92
C ARG A 45 1.83 5.00 -3.33
N ALA A 46 2.60 4.01 -3.75
CA ALA A 46 3.17 3.96 -5.09
C ALA A 46 2.07 3.85 -6.17
N LEU A 47 1.06 3.00 -5.97
CA LEU A 47 -0.09 2.91 -6.88
C LEU A 47 -0.87 4.23 -6.94
N THR A 48 -1.16 4.85 -5.80
CA THR A 48 -1.88 6.13 -5.74
C THR A 48 -1.10 7.23 -6.46
N ALA A 49 0.22 7.32 -6.26
CA ALA A 49 1.06 8.28 -6.95
C ALA A 49 1.10 8.03 -8.46
N ALA A 50 1.16 6.77 -8.90
CA ALA A 50 1.08 6.40 -10.31
C ALA A 50 -0.28 6.79 -10.92
N ALA A 51 -1.38 6.48 -10.22
CA ALA A 51 -2.74 6.83 -10.62
C ALA A 51 -2.91 8.36 -10.77
N GLN A 52 -2.41 9.13 -9.80
CA GLN A 52 -2.42 10.59 -9.86
C GLN A 52 -1.62 11.13 -11.05
N ARG A 53 -0.45 10.54 -11.34
CA ARG A 53 0.37 10.92 -12.51
C ARG A 53 -0.36 10.67 -13.82
N ILE A 54 -1.00 9.52 -13.96
CA ILE A 54 -1.82 9.19 -15.13
C ILE A 54 -2.98 10.18 -15.26
N TRP A 55 -3.69 10.47 -14.17
CA TRP A 55 -4.79 11.43 -14.18
C TRP A 55 -4.34 12.85 -14.60
N LEU A 56 -3.19 13.32 -14.09
CA LEU A 56 -2.62 14.60 -14.49
C LEU A 56 -2.28 14.65 -15.98
N ARG A 57 -1.78 13.54 -16.55
CA ARG A 57 -1.52 13.45 -17.99
C ARG A 57 -2.79 13.50 -18.81
N PHE A 58 -3.82 12.75 -18.45
CA PHE A 58 -5.13 12.84 -19.11
C PHE A 58 -5.73 14.25 -19.08
N ARG A 59 -5.41 15.06 -18.06
CA ARG A 59 -5.85 16.45 -17.98
C ARG A 59 -4.99 17.43 -18.78
N THR A 60 -3.70 17.13 -18.95
CA THR A 60 -2.73 18.09 -19.50
C THR A 60 -2.42 17.82 -20.97
N GLU A 61 -2.38 16.55 -21.37
CA GLU A 61 -2.07 16.10 -22.72
C GLU A 61 -3.37 15.91 -23.52
N ARG A 62 -3.44 16.50 -24.72
CA ARG A 62 -4.63 16.42 -25.58
C ARG A 62 -4.84 15.04 -26.22
N ASP A 63 -3.76 14.33 -26.51
CA ASP A 63 -3.78 13.06 -27.26
C ASP A 63 -3.24 11.90 -26.39
N MET A 64 -3.74 11.78 -25.16
CA MET A 64 -3.41 10.65 -24.30
C MET A 64 -4.03 9.36 -24.86
N PRO A 65 -3.25 8.30 -25.11
CA PRO A 65 -3.79 7.05 -25.65
C PRO A 65 -4.70 6.35 -24.65
N ASP A 66 -5.80 5.76 -25.15
CA ASP A 66 -6.80 5.08 -24.33
C ASP A 66 -6.23 3.86 -23.58
N SER A 67 -5.15 3.25 -24.07
CA SER A 67 -4.39 2.24 -23.34
C SER A 67 -2.90 2.41 -23.55
N GLY A 68 -2.12 2.10 -22.51
CA GLY A 68 -0.66 2.13 -22.60
C GLY A 68 0.00 1.48 -21.41
N ARG A 69 1.30 1.23 -21.55
CA ARG A 69 2.15 0.72 -20.48
C ARG A 69 3.43 1.54 -20.45
N GLU A 70 3.82 1.96 -19.26
CA GLU A 70 5.05 2.68 -19.00
C GLU A 70 5.69 2.13 -17.73
N GLU A 71 6.93 1.66 -17.85
CA GLU A 71 7.65 0.98 -16.76
C GLU A 71 6.81 -0.18 -16.16
N ASP A 72 6.36 -0.02 -14.92
CA ASP A 72 5.53 -0.97 -14.18
C ASP A 72 4.04 -0.60 -14.12
N VAL A 73 3.66 0.52 -14.73
CA VAL A 73 2.30 1.07 -14.71
C VAL A 73 1.63 0.83 -16.06
N GLU A 74 0.48 0.18 -16.04
CA GLU A 74 -0.39 -0.01 -17.20
C GLU A 74 -1.67 0.78 -16.99
N TRP A 75 -2.20 1.43 -18.03
CA TRP A 75 -3.51 2.05 -17.98
C TRP A 75 -4.39 1.59 -19.12
N ARG A 76 -5.69 1.49 -18.83
CA ARG A 76 -6.72 1.21 -19.81
C ARG A 76 -7.94 2.07 -19.56
N THR A 77 -8.44 2.66 -20.62
CA THR A 77 -9.59 3.53 -20.62
C THR A 77 -10.76 2.80 -21.23
N GLU A 78 -11.89 2.86 -20.54
CA GLU A 78 -13.18 2.36 -21.02
C GLU A 78 -14.18 3.51 -20.92
N ILE A 79 -14.97 3.70 -21.98
CA ILE A 79 -16.13 4.58 -21.93
C ILE A 79 -17.25 3.75 -21.32
N ASP A 80 -17.82 4.25 -20.23
CA ASP A 80 -18.92 3.61 -19.54
C ASP A 80 -20.00 4.67 -19.27
N SER A 81 -21.25 4.25 -19.09
CA SER A 81 -22.36 5.15 -18.85
C SER A 81 -23.10 4.72 -17.58
N VAL A 82 -23.43 5.69 -16.72
CA VAL A 82 -24.35 5.44 -15.60
C VAL A 82 -25.71 6.00 -16.00
N PRO A 83 -26.79 5.21 -15.92
CA PRO A 83 -28.13 5.75 -16.07
C PRO A 83 -28.48 6.60 -14.85
N ILE A 84 -28.79 7.88 -15.05
CA ILE A 84 -29.32 8.79 -14.04
C ILE A 84 -30.70 9.27 -14.49
N GLU A 85 -31.75 8.70 -13.88
CA GLU A 85 -33.15 8.93 -14.29
C GLU A 85 -33.34 8.66 -15.81
N ASP A 86 -33.58 9.71 -16.61
CA ASP A 86 -33.76 9.65 -18.06
C ASP A 86 -32.49 10.04 -18.85
N LEU A 87 -31.35 10.23 -18.17
CA LEU A 87 -30.10 10.72 -18.76
C LEU A 87 -28.99 9.66 -18.67
N GLU A 88 -28.40 9.29 -19.80
CA GLU A 88 -27.13 8.55 -19.81
C GLU A 88 -25.98 9.54 -19.73
N LEU A 89 -25.26 9.53 -18.60
CA LEU A 89 -24.03 10.32 -18.47
C LEU A 89 -22.83 9.47 -18.89
N PRO A 90 -22.24 9.73 -20.08
CA PRO A 90 -20.98 9.11 -20.45
C PRO A 90 -19.88 9.59 -19.49
N PHE A 91 -19.11 8.65 -18.96
CA PHE A 91 -17.91 8.95 -18.21
C PHE A 91 -16.77 8.07 -18.69
N ARG A 92 -15.56 8.57 -18.51
CA ARG A 92 -14.35 7.87 -18.93
C ARG A 92 -13.74 7.19 -17.71
N ARG A 93 -13.79 5.86 -17.68
CA ARG A 93 -13.19 5.03 -16.63
C ARG A 93 -11.75 4.70 -17.01
N VAL A 94 -10.79 5.13 -16.19
CA VAL A 94 -9.37 4.78 -16.38
C VAL A 94 -8.95 3.81 -15.28
N THR A 95 -8.62 2.59 -15.67
CA THR A 95 -8.05 1.58 -14.80
C THR A 95 -6.54 1.66 -14.88
N VAL A 96 -5.90 2.04 -13.77
CA VAL A 96 -4.44 2.07 -13.62
C VAL A 96 -4.01 0.83 -12.85
N SER A 97 -3.14 0.03 -13.43
CA SER A 97 -2.64 -1.21 -12.86
C SER A 97 -1.14 -1.14 -12.64
N MET A 98 -0.68 -1.67 -11.51
CA MET A 98 0.74 -1.79 -11.18
C MET A 98 0.97 -3.17 -10.54
N GLY A 99 1.63 -4.06 -11.27
CA GLY A 99 1.78 -5.47 -10.88
C GLY A 99 0.42 -6.18 -10.74
N LYS A 100 0.09 -6.66 -9.53
CA LYS A 100 -1.19 -7.33 -9.21
C LYS A 100 -2.26 -6.39 -8.66
N ARG A 101 -1.97 -5.10 -8.51
CA ARG A 101 -2.89 -4.12 -7.93
C ARG A 101 -3.43 -3.21 -9.03
N SER A 102 -4.67 -2.79 -8.88
CA SER A 102 -5.33 -1.86 -9.80
C SER A 102 -6.15 -0.82 -9.05
N MET A 103 -6.21 0.38 -9.59
CA MET A 103 -7.01 1.49 -9.11
C MET A 103 -7.83 2.04 -10.27
N VAL A 104 -9.12 2.28 -10.02
CA VAL A 104 -10.04 2.85 -11.01
C VAL A 104 -10.21 4.33 -10.72
N ILE A 105 -10.06 5.16 -11.76
CA ILE A 105 -10.25 6.60 -11.73
C ILE A 105 -11.38 6.96 -12.68
N TYR A 106 -12.34 7.74 -12.19
CA TYR A 106 -13.42 8.28 -13.00
C TYR A 106 -13.04 9.67 -13.47
N LEU A 107 -12.96 9.85 -14.79
CA LEU A 107 -12.78 11.16 -15.40
C LEU A 107 -14.16 11.64 -15.87
N PRO A 108 -14.60 12.84 -15.42
CA PRO A 108 -15.76 13.46 -16.02
C PRO A 108 -15.45 13.74 -17.49
N GLU A 109 -16.38 13.42 -18.38
CA GLU A 109 -16.28 13.90 -19.76
C GLU A 109 -16.33 15.42 -19.71
N ALA A 110 -15.19 16.08 -19.94
CA ALA A 110 -15.18 17.53 -19.98
C ALA A 110 -16.07 17.95 -21.14
N SER A 111 -17.22 18.57 -20.83
CA SER A 111 -18.00 19.31 -21.81
C SER A 111 -17.05 20.29 -22.50
N ARG A 112 -16.79 20.04 -23.78
CA ARG A 112 -16.02 20.94 -24.64
C ARG A 112 -16.75 22.27 -24.81
#